data_AF-A0A396BU70-F1
#
_entry.id   AF-A0A396BU70-F1
#
_cell.length_a   1.000
_cell.length_b   1.000
_cell.length_c   1.000
_cell.angle_alpha   90.00
_cell.angle_beta   90.00
_cell.angle_gamma   90.00
#
_symmetry.space_group_name_H-M   'P 1'
#
loop_
_entity.id
_entity.type
_entity.pdbx_description
1 polymer ?
#
loop_
_entity_poly.entity_id
_entity_poly.type
_entity_poly.pdbx_seq_one_letter_code
_entity_poly.pdbx_strand_id
1 'polypeptide(L)' 'MIREVIKEAMKVRKIKAKDLAEHIGINKSTMSMFINGKMNLGQEKIEMIFLFLNIELVIKDSGEGETSSSLFR' A
#
# COMPACT_ATOMS: atom_id res chain seq x y z
N MET A 1 -0.92 5.70 9.64
CA MET A 1 -0.83 6.38 8.34
C MET A 1 -0.80 5.36 7.20
N ILE A 2 0.34 4.75 6.84
CA ILE A 2 0.39 3.79 5.71
C ILE A 2 -0.52 2.57 5.85
N ARG A 3 -0.55 1.94 7.03
CA ARG A 3 -1.41 0.77 7.30
C ARG A 3 -2.90 1.10 7.23
N GLU A 4 -3.28 2.30 7.64
CA GLU A 4 -4.68 2.73 7.60
C GLU A 4 -5.13 2.97 6.16
N VAL A 5 -4.28 3.60 5.34
CA VAL A 5 -4.51 3.73 3.89
C VAL A 5 -4.64 2.37 3.22
N ILE A 6 -3.77 1.41 3.57
CA ILE A 6 -3.83 0.03 3.06
C ILE A 6 -5.15 -0.64 3.48
N LYS A 7 -5.54 -0.54 4.77
CA LYS A 7 -6.82 -1.10 5.26
C LYS A 7 -8.03 -0.49 4.55
N GLU A 8 -8.02 0.81 4.31
CA GLU A 8 -9.09 1.51 3.61
C GLU A 8 -9.17 1.06 2.15
N ALA A 9 -8.03 1.00 1.46
CA ALA A 9 -7.96 0.47 0.10
C ALA A 9 -8.44 -0.98 -0.01
N MET A 10 -8.13 -1.83 0.98
CA MET A 10 -8.64 -3.19 1.08
C MET A 10 -10.17 -3.22 1.24
N LYS A 11 -10.75 -2.35 2.08
CA LYS A 11 -12.21 -2.25 2.26
C LYS A 11 -12.91 -1.84 0.97
N VAL A 12 -12.43 -0.79 0.30
CA VAL A 12 -12.99 -0.27 -0.96
C VAL A 12 -12.97 -1.36 -2.04
N ARG A 13 -11.87 -2.12 -2.13
CA ARG A 13 -11.66 -3.16 -3.16
C ARG A 13 -12.13 -4.55 -2.73
N LYS A 14 -12.72 -4.68 -1.52
CA LYS A 14 -13.18 -5.96 -0.93
C LYS A 14 -12.10 -7.05 -0.89
N ILE A 15 -10.84 -6.66 -0.69
CA ILE A 15 -9.68 -7.56 -0.58
C ILE A 15 -9.53 -8.02 0.86
N LYS A 16 -9.34 -9.33 1.08
CA LYS A 16 -9.04 -9.86 2.41
C LYS A 16 -7.53 -9.92 2.62
N ALA A 17 -7.12 -9.90 3.89
CA ALA A 17 -5.70 -10.01 4.25
C ALA A 17 -5.04 -11.30 3.73
N LYS A 18 -5.81 -12.39 3.55
CA LYS A 18 -5.28 -13.64 2.99
C LYS A 18 -4.90 -13.46 1.51
N ASP A 19 -5.75 -12.78 0.74
CA ASP A 19 -5.59 -12.62 -0.71
C ASP A 19 -4.40 -11.68 -0.97
N LEU A 20 -4.29 -10.63 -0.15
CA LEU A 20 -3.12 -9.75 -0.15
C LEU A 20 -1.84 -10.51 0.23
N ALA A 21 -1.88 -11.36 1.26
CA ALA A 21 -0.69 -12.13 1.66
C ALA A 21 -0.20 -13.06 0.55
N GLU A 22 -1.13 -13.76 -0.10
CA GLU A 22 -0.86 -14.66 -1.23
C GLU A 22 -0.24 -13.91 -2.41
N HIS A 23 -0.80 -12.77 -2.80
CA HIS A 23 -0.27 -11.97 -3.91
C HIS A 23 1.13 -11.41 -3.63
N ILE A 24 1.39 -11.00 -2.39
CA ILE A 24 2.66 -10.40 -1.97
C ILE A 24 3.75 -11.46 -1.70
N GLY A 25 3.37 -12.75 -1.66
CA GLY A 25 4.28 -13.86 -1.40
C GLY A 25 4.73 -13.93 0.06
N ILE A 26 3.84 -13.61 1.00
CA ILE A 26 4.10 -13.76 2.44
C ILE A 26 3.02 -14.59 3.10
N ASN A 27 3.31 -15.15 4.26
CA ASN A 27 2.31 -15.91 5.00
C ASN A 27 1.22 -14.97 5.59
N LYS A 28 0.05 -15.56 5.88
CA LYS A 28 -1.11 -14.82 6.43
C LYS A 28 -0.82 -14.20 7.81
N SER A 29 -0.01 -14.85 8.66
CA SER A 29 0.29 -14.34 10.01
C SER A 29 1.15 -13.08 9.94
N THR A 30 2.16 -13.05 9.08
CA THR A 30 2.99 -11.87 8.77
C THR A 30 2.12 -10.73 8.26
N MET A 31 1.22 -10.97 7.30
CA MET A 31 0.31 -9.93 6.82
C MET A 31 -0.60 -9.39 7.94
N SER A 32 -1.12 -10.27 8.79
CA SER A 32 -1.91 -9.86 9.96
C SER A 32 -1.10 -9.02 10.96
N MET A 33 0.14 -9.44 11.26
CA MET A 33 1.03 -8.68 12.14
C MET A 33 1.36 -7.31 11.54
N PHE A 34 1.60 -7.24 10.23
CA PHE A 34 1.80 -5.98 9.53
C PHE A 34 0.59 -5.06 9.62
N ILE A 35 -0.60 -5.51 9.22
CA ILE A 35 -1.83 -4.72 9.23
C ILE A 35 -2.16 -4.22 10.66
N ASN A 36 -1.88 -5.03 11.67
CA ASN A 36 -2.11 -4.70 13.08
C ASN A 36 -0.96 -3.91 13.74
N GLY A 37 0.09 -3.54 12.99
CA GLY A 37 1.19 -2.72 13.52
C GLY A 37 2.18 -3.47 14.41
N LYS A 38 2.11 -4.79 14.48
CA LYS A 38 3.01 -5.65 15.27
C LYS A 38 4.32 -5.98 14.55
N MET A 39 4.37 -5.75 13.24
CA MET A 39 5.53 -6.03 12.40
C MET A 39 5.64 -4.99 11.26
N ASN A 40 6.86 -4.72 10.83
CA ASN A 40 7.14 -3.94 9.62
C ASN A 40 7.45 -4.87 8.45
N LEU A 41 7.09 -4.44 7.24
CA LEU A 41 7.51 -5.08 6.00
C LEU A 41 8.61 -4.25 5.36
N GLY A 42 9.49 -4.91 4.59
CA GLY A 42 10.47 -4.21 3.77
C GLY A 42 9.79 -3.37 2.68
N GLN A 43 10.51 -2.37 2.17
CA GLN A 43 10.01 -1.43 1.16
C GLN A 43 9.46 -2.13 -0.08
N GLU A 44 10.18 -3.10 -0.63
CA GLU A 44 9.74 -3.89 -1.80
C GLU A 44 8.32 -4.48 -1.59
N LYS A 45 8.05 -5.05 -0.42
CA LYS A 45 6.73 -5.62 -0.10
C LYS A 45 5.66 -4.55 0.06
N ILE A 46 6.02 -3.38 0.56
CA ILE A 46 5.10 -2.23 0.66
C ILE A 46 4.75 -1.71 -0.73
N GLU A 47 5.72 -1.58 -1.63
CA GLU A 47 5.50 -1.18 -3.03
C GLU A 47 4.61 -2.17 -3.77
N MET A 48 4.83 -3.48 -3.59
CA MET A 48 3.94 -4.51 -4.15
C MET A 48 2.50 -4.37 -3.62
N ILE A 49 2.31 -4.03 -2.34
CA ILE A 49 0.96 -3.77 -1.78
C ILE A 49 0.33 -2.57 -2.46
N PHE A 50 1.08 -1.49 -2.69
CA PHE A 50 0.57 -0.30 -3.37
C PHE A 50 0.17 -0.59 -4.82
N LEU A 51 1.00 -1.32 -5.57
CA LEU A 51 0.67 -1.73 -6.93
C LEU A 51 -0.60 -2.59 -6.96
N PHE A 52 -0.68 -3.62 -6.11
CA PHE A 52 -1.84 -4.51 -6.08
C PHE A 52 -3.13 -3.79 -5.65
N LEU A 53 -3.03 -2.90 -4.69
CA LEU A 53 -4.16 -2.10 -4.21
C LEU A 53 -4.36 -0.83 -5.04
N ASN A 54 -3.65 -0.62 -6.16
CA ASN A 54 -3.73 0.59 -6.98
C ASN A 54 -3.74 1.88 -6.13
N ILE A 55 -2.70 2.04 -5.30
CA ILE A 55 -2.44 3.22 -4.48
C ILE A 55 -1.29 3.99 -5.11
N GLU A 56 -1.50 5.27 -5.37
CA GLU A 56 -0.47 6.17 -5.89
C GLU A 56 0.16 6.99 -4.75
N LEU A 57 1.49 7.13 -4.80
CA LEU A 57 2.23 8.05 -3.93
C LEU A 57 2.52 9.33 -4.69
N VAL A 58 2.02 10.45 -4.18
CA VAL A 58 2.26 11.77 -4.76
C VAL A 58 3.20 12.57 -3.85
N ILE A 59 4.32 13.00 -4.41
CA ILE A 59 5.20 13.98 -3.77
C ILE A 59 4.61 15.36 -4.06
N LYS A 60 4.24 16.08 -3.00
CA LYS A 60 3.80 17.48 -3.12
C LYS A 60 4.98 18.37 -2.81
N ASP A 61 5.30 19.28 -3.73
CA ASP A 61 6.13 20.42 -3.40
C ASP A 61 5.33 21.30 -2.44
N SER A 62 5.96 21.75 -1.36
CA SER A 62 5.37 22.76 -0.47
C SER A 62 5.45 24.17 -1.06
N GLY A 63 6.04 24.32 -2.25
CA GLY A 63 5.97 25.50 -3.11
C GLY A 63 4.78 25.45 -4.07
N GLU A 64 4.17 26.61 -4.28
CA GLU A 64 2.97 26.86 -5.08
C GLU A 64 3.05 26.34 -6.53
N GLY A 65 1.98 25.70 -7.02
CA GLY A 65 1.76 25.47 -8.44
C GLY A 65 1.23 24.08 -8.78
N GLU A 66 -0.08 23.99 -9.05
CA GLU A 66 -0.68 22.83 -9.71
C GLU A 66 -0.02 22.60 -11.07
N THR A 67 0.90 21.64 -11.18
CA THR A 67 1.14 20.98 -12.46
C THR A 67 1.53 19.52 -12.21
N SER A 68 0.51 18.65 -12.21
CA SER A 68 0.70 17.21 -12.25
C SER A 68 1.28 16.82 -13.61
N SER A 69 2.60 16.64 -13.71
CA SER A 69 3.18 15.86 -14.81
C SER A 69 3.32 14.41 -14.36
N SER A 70 2.44 13.55 -14.89
CA SER A 70 2.55 12.09 -14.83
C SER A 70 3.96 11.65 -15.19
N LEU A 71 4.60 10.89 -14.28
CA LEU A 71 5.97 10.36 -14.45
C LEU A 71 6.04 8.98 -15.11
N PHE A 72 4.97 8.53 -15.77
CA PHE A 72 5.02 7.35 -16.62
C PHE A 72 4.81 7.76 -18.09
N ARG A 73 5.90 7.68 -18.86
CA ARG A 73 5.88 7.50 -20.32
C ARG A 73 6.06 6.01 -20.62
#